data_AF-A0A9D4W405-F1
#
_entry.id   AF-A0A9D4W405-F1
#
_cell.length_a   1.000
_cell.length_b   1.000
_cell.length_c   1.000
_cell.angle_alpha   90.00
_cell.angle_beta   90.00
_cell.angle_gamma   90.00
#
_symmetry.space_group_name_H-M   'P 1'
#
loop_
_entity.id
_entity.type
_entity.pdbx_description
1 polymer ?
#
loop_
_entity_poly.entity_id
_entity_poly.type
_entity_poly.pdbx_seq_one_letter_code
_entity_poly.pdbx_strand_id
1 'polypeptide(L)'
;QIAEDYSHCEFLIRLPGYCPMPAFRDVIDVPLVVRRLHKSAKEVRKELNVPEDVKLVILNFGGQPSGWKLKEDFLPPGWLCLVCGASENEDLPPNFRTLPKDAYTPDIIAACDCMLGKIGYGTCSEALAYKCPFVFVRRDYFNEEPFLRNMLEYYQCGVEMIRRDLITGHWRPYLERAISLKPCYEAGINGGEVAAHILQETAFGKNYASDKLSGARRLRDAIVLGYQLQRAPGRDIAIPEWYATAEDQLGQSLPSSPLDNSGFTSHSGVEDFDILHGDVQGLPDTVAFLQSLSELVEKHTRRERKAAANLFNWEEEIFVTRAPGRLDVMGGIADYSGSLVLQMPIREACHVALQRVHPSKHRLWKHAEARQNDKGGDPTAVLQIVSYGSELGNRGPTFDMDLSDFMDGDKPISYKKARKYFAQDPSQKWAAYVAGAILVLMTELGVKFEDSISMLVSSAVPEGKGVSSSASVEVASMAAIAAAHGLNISSRDLALLCQKVENHIVGAPCGVMDQMASACGEANKLLAMICQVCIITSYKN
;
A
#
# COMPACT_ATOMS: atom_id res chain seq x y z
N GLN A 1 5.24 -17.74 -9.85
CA GLN A 1 4.17 -17.44 -8.88
C GLN A 1 3.22 -16.34 -9.34
N ILE A 2 3.45 -15.04 -9.11
CA ILE A 2 2.41 -14.01 -9.41
C ILE A 2 1.82 -14.10 -10.84
N ALA A 3 2.65 -14.28 -11.86
CA ALA A 3 2.18 -14.46 -13.24
C ALA A 3 1.42 -15.79 -13.46
N GLU A 4 1.77 -16.83 -12.73
CA GLU A 4 1.10 -18.13 -12.74
C GLU A 4 -0.25 -18.03 -12.04
N ASP A 5 -0.32 -17.37 -10.88
CA ASP A 5 -1.56 -17.09 -10.14
C ASP A 5 -2.57 -16.33 -11.01
N TYR A 6 -2.13 -15.24 -11.67
CA TYR A 6 -2.98 -14.50 -12.61
C TYR A 6 -3.37 -15.33 -13.85
N SER A 7 -2.58 -16.34 -14.23
CA SER A 7 -2.92 -17.22 -15.36
C SER A 7 -4.08 -18.18 -15.08
N HIS A 8 -4.45 -18.33 -13.80
CA HIS A 8 -5.63 -19.07 -13.37
C HIS A 8 -6.92 -18.24 -13.40
N CYS A 9 -6.84 -16.92 -13.61
CA CYS A 9 -8.02 -16.09 -13.79
C CYS A 9 -8.77 -16.50 -15.08
N GLU A 10 -10.11 -16.59 -15.00
CA GLU A 10 -10.95 -16.95 -16.15
C GLU A 10 -10.80 -15.93 -17.29
N PHE A 11 -10.79 -14.64 -16.94
CA PHE A 11 -10.52 -13.55 -17.89
C PHE A 11 -10.04 -12.30 -17.14
N LEU A 12 -9.44 -11.39 -17.89
CA LEU A 12 -9.16 -10.01 -17.46
C LEU A 12 -10.17 -9.05 -18.06
N ILE A 13 -10.86 -8.28 -17.23
CA ILE A 13 -11.59 -7.08 -17.67
C ILE A 13 -10.57 -5.95 -17.79
N ARG A 14 -10.27 -5.53 -19.01
CA ARG A 14 -9.16 -4.61 -19.29
C ARG A 14 -9.68 -3.22 -19.66
N LEU A 15 -9.09 -2.22 -19.02
CA LEU A 15 -9.43 -0.81 -19.20
C LEU A 15 -8.56 -0.15 -20.29
N PRO A 16 -9.02 0.91 -20.96
CA PRO A 16 -8.18 1.68 -21.87
C PRO A 16 -6.91 2.23 -21.19
N GLY A 17 -5.80 2.33 -21.92
CA GLY A 17 -4.53 2.77 -21.34
C GLY A 17 -3.83 1.69 -20.49
N TYR A 18 -4.17 0.42 -20.70
CA TYR A 18 -3.59 -0.73 -20.00
C TYR A 18 -2.08 -0.91 -20.27
N CYS A 19 -1.39 -1.49 -19.29
CA CYS A 19 -0.08 -2.09 -19.48
C CYS A 19 -0.19 -3.53 -20.03
N PRO A 20 0.82 -4.08 -20.73
CA PRO A 20 0.82 -5.47 -21.15
C PRO A 20 0.68 -6.42 -19.97
N MET A 21 -0.32 -7.29 -20.01
CA MET A 21 -0.57 -8.28 -18.95
C MET A 21 -0.60 -9.70 -19.58
N PRO A 22 0.55 -10.24 -20.02
CA PRO A 22 0.63 -11.50 -20.76
C PRO A 22 0.28 -12.74 -19.92
N ALA A 23 0.15 -12.57 -18.59
CA ALA A 23 -0.28 -13.62 -17.68
C ALA A 23 -1.75 -14.04 -17.92
N PHE A 24 -2.60 -13.11 -18.36
CA PHE A 24 -4.01 -13.40 -18.60
C PHE A 24 -4.20 -13.95 -20.01
N ARG A 25 -4.89 -15.10 -20.10
CA ARG A 25 -5.12 -15.79 -21.38
C ARG A 25 -6.25 -15.15 -22.16
N ASP A 26 -7.34 -14.86 -21.47
CA ASP A 26 -8.56 -14.29 -22.02
C ASP A 26 -8.74 -12.86 -21.53
N VAL A 27 -9.02 -11.94 -22.45
CA VAL A 27 -9.10 -10.50 -22.17
C VAL A 27 -10.37 -9.92 -22.78
N ILE A 28 -11.12 -9.20 -21.97
CA ILE A 28 -12.34 -8.49 -22.36
C ILE A 28 -12.09 -7.00 -22.18
N ASP A 29 -11.96 -6.28 -23.29
CA ASP A 29 -11.82 -4.83 -23.26
C ASP A 29 -13.17 -4.18 -22.94
N VAL A 30 -13.17 -3.25 -21.98
CA VAL A 30 -14.37 -2.46 -21.61
C VAL A 30 -14.14 -0.97 -21.86
N PRO A 31 -15.22 -0.17 -21.97
CA PRO A 31 -15.09 1.28 -22.08
C PRO A 31 -14.43 1.91 -20.85
N LEU A 32 -14.16 3.23 -20.91
CA LEU A 32 -13.64 3.94 -19.73
C LEU A 32 -14.59 3.78 -18.54
N VAL A 33 -14.01 3.47 -17.39
CA VAL A 33 -14.69 3.51 -16.09
C VAL A 33 -14.61 4.93 -15.56
N VAL A 34 -15.75 5.62 -15.51
CA VAL A 34 -15.83 7.03 -15.14
C VAL A 34 -16.95 7.21 -14.13
N ARG A 35 -16.71 8.05 -13.11
CA ARG A 35 -17.74 8.45 -12.16
C ARG A 35 -18.70 9.42 -12.83
N ARG A 36 -20.02 9.13 -12.81
CA ARG A 36 -21.05 9.96 -13.46
C ARG A 36 -21.12 11.36 -12.85
N LEU A 37 -21.44 12.35 -13.67
CA LEU A 37 -21.75 13.70 -13.21
C LEU A 37 -23.05 13.72 -12.41
N HIS A 38 -23.05 14.45 -11.29
CA HIS A 38 -24.28 14.80 -10.58
C HIS A 38 -24.83 16.15 -11.05
N LYS A 39 -23.96 17.06 -11.51
CA LYS A 39 -24.31 18.41 -11.97
C LYS A 39 -23.67 18.74 -13.30
N SER A 40 -24.30 19.64 -14.05
CA SER A 40 -23.72 20.22 -15.26
C SER A 40 -22.63 21.24 -14.94
N ALA A 41 -21.70 21.44 -15.87
CA ALA A 41 -20.65 22.46 -15.76
C ALA A 41 -21.19 23.87 -15.42
N LYS A 42 -22.35 24.24 -15.97
CA LYS A 42 -22.99 25.54 -15.73
C LYS A 42 -23.50 25.68 -14.29
N GLU A 43 -24.11 24.63 -13.76
CA GLU A 43 -24.59 24.60 -12.37
C GLU A 43 -23.42 24.72 -11.39
N VAL A 44 -22.34 23.96 -11.63
CA VAL A 44 -21.12 24.01 -10.81
C VAL A 44 -20.49 25.40 -10.83
N ARG A 45 -20.32 26.01 -12.00
CA ARG A 45 -19.77 27.38 -12.12
C ARG A 45 -20.63 28.41 -11.39
N LYS A 46 -21.96 28.27 -11.46
CA LYS A 46 -22.89 29.14 -10.75
C LYS A 46 -22.75 28.99 -9.23
N GLU A 47 -22.68 27.77 -8.71
CA GLU A 47 -22.49 27.51 -7.26
C GLU A 47 -21.16 28.05 -6.74
N LEU A 48 -20.11 27.98 -7.55
CA LEU A 48 -18.78 28.51 -7.21
C LEU A 48 -18.66 30.02 -7.41
N ASN A 49 -19.72 30.70 -7.88
CA ASN A 49 -19.71 32.12 -8.27
C ASN A 49 -18.55 32.43 -9.23
N VAL A 50 -18.43 31.64 -10.30
CA VAL A 50 -17.43 31.80 -11.36
C VAL A 50 -18.16 32.22 -12.65
N PRO A 51 -17.87 33.42 -13.19
CA PRO A 51 -18.37 33.86 -14.49
C PRO A 51 -18.00 32.91 -15.65
N GLU A 52 -18.80 32.88 -16.71
CA GLU A 52 -18.55 31.99 -17.87
C GLU A 52 -17.29 32.39 -18.67
N ASP A 53 -16.89 33.66 -18.65
CA ASP A 53 -15.73 34.21 -19.35
C ASP A 53 -14.40 33.97 -18.61
N VAL A 54 -14.45 33.63 -17.33
CA VAL A 54 -13.27 33.32 -16.51
C VAL A 54 -12.78 31.91 -16.84
N LYS A 55 -11.47 31.80 -17.13
CA LYS A 55 -10.82 30.51 -17.34
C LYS A 55 -10.58 29.81 -16.00
N LEU A 56 -11.03 28.57 -15.91
CA LEU A 56 -11.04 27.81 -14.66
C LEU A 56 -10.08 26.62 -14.76
N VAL A 57 -9.12 26.54 -13.85
CA VAL A 57 -8.23 25.38 -13.70
C VAL A 57 -8.48 24.69 -12.37
N ILE A 58 -8.47 23.36 -12.34
CA ILE A 58 -8.51 22.57 -11.09
C ILE A 58 -7.11 22.01 -10.79
N LEU A 59 -6.63 22.24 -9.57
CA LEU A 59 -5.40 21.69 -9.03
C LEU A 59 -5.71 20.40 -8.25
N ASN A 60 -5.50 19.25 -8.89
CA ASN A 60 -5.91 17.93 -8.38
C ASN A 60 -4.70 17.03 -8.06
N PHE A 61 -4.19 17.12 -6.82
CA PHE A 61 -3.13 16.25 -6.29
C PHE A 61 -3.61 15.20 -5.28
N GLY A 62 -4.93 15.08 -5.08
CA GLY A 62 -5.57 14.02 -4.29
C GLY A 62 -5.18 14.02 -2.81
N GLY A 63 -5.48 15.09 -2.09
CA GLY A 63 -5.36 15.16 -0.62
C GLY A 63 -3.93 15.17 -0.06
N GLN A 64 -2.90 15.20 -0.91
CA GLN A 64 -1.53 15.42 -0.45
C GLN A 64 -1.36 16.89 -0.05
N PRO A 65 -0.94 17.19 1.20
CA PRO A 65 -0.60 18.55 1.60
C PRO A 65 0.55 19.00 0.73
N SER A 66 0.25 19.96 -0.12
CA SER A 66 1.02 20.18 -1.31
C SER A 66 2.31 20.98 -1.00
N GLY A 67 2.39 21.59 0.20
CA GLY A 67 3.64 22.03 0.84
C GLY A 67 4.35 23.20 0.15
N TRP A 68 3.82 23.64 -0.99
CA TRP A 68 4.29 24.78 -1.77
C TRP A 68 3.39 26.00 -1.55
N LYS A 69 4.03 27.17 -1.49
CA LYS A 69 3.34 28.47 -1.43
C LYS A 69 2.93 28.87 -2.84
N LEU A 70 1.64 28.79 -3.12
CA LEU A 70 1.05 29.26 -4.38
C LEU A 70 1.18 30.78 -4.47
N LYS A 71 1.45 31.30 -5.66
CA LYS A 71 1.57 32.72 -5.93
C LYS A 71 0.67 33.12 -7.09
N GLU A 72 0.23 34.37 -7.09
CA GLU A 72 -0.69 34.90 -8.08
C GLU A 72 -0.14 34.80 -9.52
N ASP A 73 1.17 34.97 -9.69
CA ASP A 73 1.87 34.95 -10.98
C ASP A 73 2.00 33.56 -11.64
N PHE A 74 1.60 32.50 -10.93
CA PHE A 74 1.62 31.13 -11.47
C PHE A 74 0.54 30.94 -12.54
N LEU A 75 -0.57 31.70 -12.44
CA LEU A 75 -1.66 31.63 -13.40
C LEU A 75 -1.54 32.73 -14.47
N PRO A 76 -2.04 32.49 -15.69
CA PRO A 76 -2.23 33.57 -16.65
C PRO A 76 -3.26 34.60 -16.14
N PRO A 77 -3.21 35.87 -16.58
CA PRO A 77 -4.16 36.89 -16.14
C PRO A 77 -5.60 36.50 -16.48
N GLY A 78 -6.53 36.73 -15.54
CA GLY A 78 -7.96 36.42 -15.70
C GLY A 78 -8.34 34.95 -15.45
N TRP A 79 -7.39 34.11 -15.02
CA TRP A 79 -7.66 32.73 -14.65
C TRP A 79 -7.94 32.59 -13.15
N LEU A 80 -8.72 31.58 -12.82
CA LEU A 80 -9.04 31.16 -11.46
C LEU A 80 -8.64 29.70 -11.27
N CYS A 81 -7.96 29.40 -10.17
CA CYS A 81 -7.59 28.03 -9.80
C CYS A 81 -8.40 27.53 -8.61
N LEU A 82 -8.96 26.32 -8.74
CA LEU A 82 -9.64 25.60 -7.67
C LEU A 82 -8.69 24.58 -7.06
N VAL A 83 -8.43 24.66 -5.76
CA VAL A 83 -7.47 23.82 -5.05
C VAL A 83 -8.19 22.71 -4.29
N CYS A 84 -7.98 21.46 -4.69
CA CYS A 84 -8.54 20.30 -4.01
C CYS A 84 -7.74 19.95 -2.75
N GLY A 85 -8.41 19.85 -1.59
CA GLY A 85 -7.82 19.30 -0.37
C GLY A 85 -6.82 20.21 0.34
N ALA A 86 -6.83 21.52 0.07
CA ALA A 86 -6.12 22.50 0.88
C ALA A 86 -6.68 22.53 2.31
N SER A 87 -5.83 22.77 3.31
CA SER A 87 -6.29 22.98 4.68
C SER A 87 -7.02 24.32 4.79
N GLU A 88 -8.08 24.40 5.59
CA GLU A 88 -8.90 25.62 5.80
C GLU A 88 -8.07 26.86 6.23
N ASN A 89 -6.84 26.69 6.68
CA ASN A 89 -5.94 27.74 7.17
C ASN A 89 -4.76 28.07 6.21
N GLU A 90 -4.78 27.64 4.95
CA GLU A 90 -3.77 28.07 3.97
C GLU A 90 -4.14 29.45 3.40
N ASP A 91 -3.25 30.44 3.58
CA ASP A 91 -3.35 31.76 2.97
C ASP A 91 -3.11 31.64 1.46
N LEU A 92 -4.20 31.63 0.68
CA LEU A 92 -4.17 31.47 -0.77
C LEU A 92 -4.26 32.84 -1.46
N PRO A 93 -3.52 33.04 -2.58
CA PRO A 93 -3.67 34.26 -3.38
C PRO A 93 -5.11 34.42 -3.93
N PRO A 94 -5.55 35.65 -4.27
CA PRO A 94 -6.94 35.92 -4.67
C PRO A 94 -7.46 35.12 -5.87
N ASN A 95 -6.57 34.69 -6.76
CA ASN A 95 -6.87 33.87 -7.94
C ASN A 95 -6.81 32.35 -7.66
N PHE A 96 -6.72 31.95 -6.40
CA PHE A 96 -6.83 30.57 -5.94
C PHE A 96 -7.96 30.45 -4.91
N ARG A 97 -8.83 29.45 -5.07
CA ARG A 97 -9.93 29.17 -4.15
C ARG A 97 -9.85 27.72 -3.65
N THR A 98 -9.99 27.53 -2.35
CA THR A 98 -10.11 26.21 -1.76
C THR A 98 -11.47 25.60 -2.12
N LEU A 99 -11.47 24.30 -2.41
CA LEU A 99 -12.71 23.52 -2.51
C LEU A 99 -13.04 22.88 -1.16
N PRO A 100 -14.33 22.73 -0.82
CA PRO A 100 -14.78 21.92 0.31
C PRO A 100 -14.21 20.50 0.25
N LYS A 101 -13.95 19.89 1.41
CA LYS A 101 -13.38 18.52 1.47
C LYS A 101 -14.30 17.45 0.87
N ASP A 102 -15.61 17.70 0.89
CA ASP A 102 -16.67 16.86 0.34
C ASP A 102 -17.06 17.25 -1.10
N ALA A 103 -16.34 18.18 -1.74
CA ALA A 103 -16.60 18.57 -3.10
C ALA A 103 -16.44 17.38 -4.07
N TYR A 104 -17.48 17.13 -4.86
CA TYR A 104 -17.49 16.03 -5.82
C TYR A 104 -16.62 16.36 -7.04
N THR A 105 -15.39 15.84 -7.04
CA THR A 105 -14.35 16.20 -8.02
C THR A 105 -14.75 16.02 -9.49
N PRO A 106 -15.50 14.98 -9.92
CA PRO A 106 -15.90 14.82 -11.32
C PRO A 106 -16.69 16.01 -11.88
N ASP A 107 -17.63 16.54 -11.08
CA ASP A 107 -18.43 17.72 -11.46
C ASP A 107 -17.55 18.95 -11.65
N ILE A 108 -16.54 19.11 -10.79
CA ILE A 108 -15.59 20.22 -10.88
C ILE A 108 -14.70 20.08 -12.12
N ILE A 109 -14.16 18.88 -12.39
CA ILE A 109 -13.33 18.61 -13.58
C ILE A 109 -14.09 18.96 -14.86
N ALA A 110 -15.36 18.55 -14.96
CA ALA A 110 -16.21 18.84 -16.11
C ALA A 110 -16.55 20.34 -16.24
N ALA A 111 -16.47 21.11 -15.16
CA ALA A 111 -16.70 22.56 -15.15
C ALA A 111 -15.43 23.38 -15.51
N CYS A 112 -14.24 22.78 -15.42
CA CYS A 112 -12.97 23.43 -15.67
C CYS A 112 -12.59 23.45 -17.16
N ASP A 113 -11.84 24.48 -17.56
CA ASP A 113 -11.23 24.57 -18.89
C ASP A 113 -9.96 23.71 -19.01
N CYS A 114 -9.33 23.39 -17.87
CA CYS A 114 -8.14 22.55 -17.79
C CYS A 114 -7.98 21.96 -16.39
N MET A 115 -7.34 20.80 -16.29
CA MET A 115 -6.90 20.21 -15.03
C MET A 115 -5.36 20.24 -14.92
N LEU A 116 -4.85 20.50 -13.72
CA LEU A 116 -3.43 20.37 -13.37
C LEU A 116 -3.28 19.35 -12.24
N GLY A 117 -2.49 18.29 -12.42
CA GLY A 117 -2.41 17.23 -11.41
C GLY A 117 -1.37 16.15 -11.67
N LYS A 118 -1.45 15.08 -10.87
CA LYS A 118 -0.62 13.88 -11.03
C LYS A 118 -1.29 12.88 -11.97
N ILE A 119 -0.49 12.23 -12.83
CA ILE A 119 -1.01 11.21 -13.74
C ILE A 119 -1.49 9.97 -12.96
N GLY A 120 -2.65 9.44 -13.34
CA GLY A 120 -3.28 8.26 -12.76
C GLY A 120 -4.56 7.91 -13.52
N TYR A 121 -4.95 6.63 -13.49
CA TYR A 121 -6.06 6.17 -14.33
C TYR A 121 -7.35 6.99 -14.13
N GLY A 122 -7.78 7.21 -12.87
CA GLY A 122 -9.01 7.94 -12.58
C GLY A 122 -9.02 9.39 -13.07
N THR A 123 -7.89 10.11 -12.98
CA THR A 123 -7.80 11.48 -13.51
C THR A 123 -7.74 11.48 -15.03
N CYS A 124 -7.03 10.53 -15.65
CA CYS A 124 -7.00 10.38 -17.10
C CYS A 124 -8.37 10.03 -17.68
N SER A 125 -9.10 9.10 -17.06
CA SER A 125 -10.42 8.67 -17.53
C SER A 125 -11.44 9.81 -17.45
N GLU A 126 -11.42 10.60 -16.36
CA GLU A 126 -12.30 11.77 -16.20
C GLU A 126 -11.95 12.91 -17.16
N ALA A 127 -10.66 13.20 -17.35
CA ALA A 127 -10.20 14.18 -18.33
C ALA A 127 -10.69 13.85 -19.75
N LEU A 128 -10.54 12.60 -20.16
CA LEU A 128 -10.98 12.13 -21.47
C LEU A 128 -12.50 12.16 -21.62
N ALA A 129 -13.22 11.62 -20.63
CA ALA A 129 -14.68 11.52 -20.64
C ALA A 129 -15.36 12.89 -20.71
N TYR A 130 -14.80 13.88 -19.99
CA TYR A 130 -15.34 15.24 -19.93
C TYR A 130 -14.63 16.22 -20.86
N LYS A 131 -13.76 15.72 -21.74
CA LYS A 131 -13.01 16.51 -22.72
C LYS A 131 -12.29 17.70 -22.08
N CYS A 132 -11.77 17.50 -20.87
CA CYS A 132 -11.04 18.49 -20.09
C CYS A 132 -9.53 18.28 -20.32
N PRO A 133 -8.82 19.21 -20.99
CA PRO A 133 -7.37 19.13 -21.14
C PRO A 133 -6.65 18.93 -19.81
N PHE A 134 -5.66 18.05 -19.78
CA PHE A 134 -4.95 17.65 -18.58
C PHE A 134 -3.46 17.96 -18.67
N VAL A 135 -3.03 18.94 -17.88
CA VAL A 135 -1.62 19.21 -17.61
C VAL A 135 -1.18 18.29 -16.47
N PHE A 136 -0.28 17.36 -16.76
CA PHE A 136 0.12 16.34 -15.79
C PHE A 136 1.61 16.41 -15.46
N VAL A 137 1.95 16.05 -14.23
CA VAL A 137 3.32 15.76 -13.82
C VAL A 137 3.57 14.27 -13.74
N ARG A 138 4.79 13.88 -14.11
CA ARG A 138 5.27 12.50 -14.06
C ARG A 138 5.41 11.99 -12.63
N ARG A 139 5.25 10.68 -12.48
CA ARG A 139 5.39 9.87 -11.28
C ARG A 139 6.49 8.83 -11.53
N ASP A 140 7.66 9.10 -10.95
CA ASP A 140 8.75 8.13 -10.96
C ASP A 140 8.27 6.79 -10.37
N TYR A 141 8.67 5.68 -10.99
CA TYR A 141 8.33 4.31 -10.59
C TYR A 141 6.84 3.92 -10.69
N PHE A 142 6.01 4.70 -11.41
CA PHE A 142 4.64 4.31 -11.71
C PHE A 142 4.55 3.54 -13.04
N ASN A 143 4.44 2.21 -12.97
CA ASN A 143 4.52 1.33 -14.15
C ASN A 143 3.44 1.60 -15.21
N GLU A 144 2.27 2.12 -14.83
CA GLU A 144 1.19 2.45 -15.76
C GLU A 144 1.41 3.78 -16.49
N GLU A 145 2.27 4.67 -15.98
CA GLU A 145 2.47 6.02 -16.53
C GLU A 145 2.68 6.04 -18.04
N PRO A 146 3.59 5.23 -18.64
CA PRO A 146 3.86 5.31 -20.06
C PRO A 146 2.60 5.03 -20.91
N PHE A 147 1.74 4.12 -20.45
CA PHE A 147 0.53 3.71 -21.16
C PHE A 147 -0.58 4.76 -21.02
N LEU A 148 -0.75 5.33 -19.83
CA LEU A 148 -1.68 6.43 -19.59
C LEU A 148 -1.28 7.70 -20.35
N ARG A 149 0.03 7.98 -20.40
CA ARG A 149 0.57 9.10 -21.19
C ARG A 149 0.27 8.92 -22.67
N ASN A 150 0.58 7.75 -23.22
CA ASN A 150 0.31 7.44 -24.62
C ASN A 150 -1.20 7.55 -24.93
N MET A 151 -2.06 7.13 -23.99
CA MET A 151 -3.52 7.29 -24.11
C MET A 151 -3.92 8.78 -24.18
N LEU A 152 -3.42 9.62 -23.27
CA LEU A 152 -3.71 11.06 -23.27
C LEU A 152 -3.21 11.76 -24.54
N GLU A 153 -2.03 11.37 -25.04
CA GLU A 153 -1.45 11.90 -26.28
C GLU A 153 -2.29 11.49 -27.49
N TYR A 154 -2.66 10.21 -27.59
CA TYR A 154 -3.49 9.68 -28.67
C TYR A 154 -4.83 10.42 -28.79
N TYR A 155 -5.47 10.72 -27.66
CA TYR A 155 -6.75 11.45 -27.63
C TYR A 155 -6.61 12.97 -27.52
N GLN A 156 -5.41 13.53 -27.73
CA GLN A 156 -5.13 14.97 -27.70
C GLN A 156 -5.62 15.67 -26.43
N CYS A 157 -5.43 15.04 -25.27
CA CYS A 157 -5.94 15.50 -23.98
C CYS A 157 -4.82 15.84 -22.99
N GLY A 158 -3.57 15.43 -23.24
CA GLY A 158 -2.46 15.60 -22.30
C GLY A 158 -1.45 16.70 -22.66
N VAL A 159 -0.95 17.41 -21.65
CA VAL A 159 0.28 18.22 -21.72
C VAL A 159 1.19 17.81 -20.55
N GLU A 160 2.39 17.32 -20.86
CA GLU A 160 3.37 16.98 -19.83
C GLU A 160 4.04 18.25 -19.27
N MET A 161 4.07 18.39 -17.95
CA MET A 161 4.81 19.43 -17.22
C MET A 161 5.93 18.79 -16.40
N ILE A 162 7.13 19.36 -16.49
CA ILE A 162 8.25 18.92 -15.65
C ILE A 162 8.08 19.41 -14.21
N ARG A 163 8.50 18.59 -13.24
CA ARG A 163 8.34 18.87 -11.81
C ARG A 163 8.96 20.20 -11.35
N ARG A 164 10.09 20.60 -11.96
CA ARG A 164 10.74 21.88 -11.68
C ARG A 164 9.78 23.04 -11.93
N ASP A 165 9.11 23.05 -13.07
CA ASP A 165 8.23 24.14 -13.50
C ASP A 165 6.94 24.17 -12.68
N LEU A 166 6.47 23.00 -12.22
CA LEU A 166 5.40 22.93 -11.23
C LEU A 166 5.78 23.68 -9.93
N ILE A 167 6.98 23.41 -9.40
CA ILE A 167 7.47 24.00 -8.13
C ILE A 167 7.77 25.49 -8.27
N THR A 168 8.38 25.90 -9.38
CA THR A 168 8.77 27.31 -9.60
C THR A 168 7.62 28.17 -10.11
N GLY A 169 6.48 27.58 -10.47
CA GLY A 169 5.30 28.31 -10.91
C GLY A 169 5.27 28.67 -12.39
N HIS A 170 6.12 28.05 -13.21
CA HIS A 170 6.19 28.33 -14.64
C HIS A 170 5.05 27.62 -15.41
N TRP A 171 3.79 27.81 -14.98
CA TRP A 171 2.66 27.03 -15.48
C TRP A 171 2.05 27.58 -16.77
N ARG A 172 2.17 28.89 -17.00
CA ARG A 172 1.53 29.60 -18.13
C ARG A 172 1.69 28.91 -19.49
N PRO A 173 2.91 28.53 -19.96
CA PRO A 173 3.06 27.91 -21.27
C PRO A 173 2.31 26.58 -21.42
N TYR A 174 2.22 25.82 -20.32
CA TYR A 174 1.53 24.53 -20.29
C TYR A 174 0.01 24.72 -20.28
N LEU A 175 -0.51 25.69 -19.52
CA LEU A 175 -1.93 26.00 -19.45
C LEU A 175 -2.46 26.60 -20.77
N GLU A 176 -1.71 27.51 -21.39
CA GLU A 176 -2.06 28.07 -22.71
C GLU A 176 -2.07 26.98 -23.79
N ARG A 177 -1.07 26.08 -23.78
CA ARG A 177 -1.06 24.91 -24.66
C ARG A 177 -2.25 23.99 -24.41
N ALA A 178 -2.59 23.72 -23.15
CA ALA A 178 -3.71 22.84 -22.81
C ALA A 178 -5.05 23.34 -23.35
N ILE A 179 -5.33 24.64 -23.27
CA ILE A 179 -6.58 25.22 -23.82
C ILE A 179 -6.65 25.14 -25.35
N SER A 180 -5.50 25.10 -26.04
CA SER A 180 -5.48 24.90 -27.50
C SER A 180 -5.76 23.47 -27.95
N LEU A 181 -5.74 22.51 -27.03
CA LEU A 181 -6.02 21.10 -27.33
C LEU A 181 -7.50 20.91 -27.67
N LYS A 182 -7.78 19.86 -28.46
CA LYS A 182 -9.13 19.42 -28.80
C LYS A 182 -9.29 17.95 -28.45
N PRO A 183 -9.55 17.62 -27.17
CA PRO A 183 -9.73 16.23 -26.76
C PRO A 183 -10.77 15.51 -27.63
N CYS A 184 -10.41 14.34 -28.16
CA CYS A 184 -11.17 13.65 -29.20
C CYS A 184 -11.65 12.24 -28.80
N TYR A 185 -11.77 11.97 -27.49
CA TYR A 185 -12.32 10.71 -27.01
C TYR A 185 -13.83 10.64 -27.28
N GLU A 186 -14.26 9.64 -28.05
CA GLU A 186 -15.67 9.41 -28.42
C GLU A 186 -16.17 7.99 -28.07
N ALA A 187 -15.35 7.16 -27.42
CA ALA A 187 -15.75 5.83 -27.00
C ALA A 187 -16.62 5.87 -25.72
N GLY A 188 -17.14 4.71 -25.30
CA GLY A 188 -18.03 4.63 -24.14
C GLY A 188 -17.35 5.06 -22.83
N ILE A 189 -18.16 5.58 -21.91
CA ILE A 189 -17.77 5.99 -20.54
C ILE A 189 -18.51 5.19 -19.46
N ASN A 190 -19.26 4.15 -19.86
CA ASN A 190 -20.05 3.28 -19.01
C ASN A 190 -19.30 1.97 -18.65
N GLY A 191 -17.97 2.03 -18.58
CA GLY A 191 -17.13 0.86 -18.34
C GLY A 191 -17.45 0.17 -17.01
N GLY A 192 -17.87 0.93 -16.00
CA GLY A 192 -18.27 0.38 -14.70
C GLY A 192 -19.52 -0.48 -14.81
N GLU A 193 -20.54 -0.02 -15.54
CA GLU A 193 -21.76 -0.79 -15.77
C GLU A 193 -21.51 -2.00 -16.68
N VAL A 194 -20.67 -1.84 -17.71
CA VAL A 194 -20.29 -2.96 -18.60
C VAL A 194 -19.53 -4.04 -17.82
N ALA A 195 -18.54 -3.65 -17.01
CA ALA A 195 -17.79 -4.58 -16.16
C ALA A 195 -18.71 -5.29 -15.16
N ALA A 196 -19.62 -4.55 -14.50
CA ALA A 196 -20.59 -5.12 -13.59
C ALA A 196 -21.50 -6.15 -14.29
N HIS A 197 -21.96 -5.85 -15.51
CA HIS A 197 -22.78 -6.77 -16.29
C HIS A 197 -21.99 -8.03 -16.72
N ILE A 198 -20.72 -7.89 -17.13
CA ILE A 198 -19.84 -9.04 -17.44
C ILE A 198 -19.69 -9.94 -16.22
N LEU A 199 -19.38 -9.37 -15.06
CA LEU A 199 -19.25 -10.12 -13.81
C LEU A 199 -20.57 -10.80 -13.42
N GLN A 200 -21.70 -10.12 -13.62
CA GLN A 200 -23.03 -10.67 -13.37
C GLN A 200 -23.35 -11.85 -14.28
N GLU A 201 -23.17 -11.72 -15.60
CA GLU A 201 -23.40 -12.80 -16.56
C GLU A 201 -22.48 -13.99 -16.30
N THR A 202 -21.21 -13.72 -15.98
CA THR A 202 -20.24 -14.75 -15.59
C THR A 202 -20.69 -15.48 -14.33
N ALA A 203 -21.17 -14.76 -13.32
CA ALA A 203 -21.72 -15.35 -12.10
C ALA A 203 -22.96 -16.23 -12.36
N PHE A 204 -23.73 -15.94 -13.40
CA PHE A 204 -24.85 -16.78 -13.85
C PHE A 204 -24.42 -17.93 -14.79
N GLY A 205 -23.13 -18.07 -15.08
CA GLY A 205 -22.59 -19.12 -15.96
C GLY A 205 -22.90 -18.89 -17.45
N LYS A 206 -23.16 -17.65 -17.86
CA LYS A 206 -23.45 -17.30 -19.26
C LYS A 206 -22.22 -16.75 -19.97
N ASN A 207 -22.04 -17.15 -21.23
CA ASN A 207 -21.18 -16.57 -22.28
C ASN A 207 -19.66 -16.43 -22.04
N TYR A 208 -19.16 -16.55 -20.81
CA TYR A 208 -17.75 -16.27 -20.48
C TYR A 208 -17.14 -17.22 -19.43
N ALA A 209 -17.87 -18.27 -19.05
CA ALA A 209 -17.37 -19.31 -18.18
C ALA A 209 -17.19 -20.60 -18.99
N SER A 210 -16.01 -21.19 -18.96
CA SER A 210 -15.82 -22.56 -19.42
C SER A 210 -16.80 -23.50 -18.70
N ASP A 211 -17.20 -24.60 -19.33
CA ASP A 211 -18.11 -25.62 -18.75
C ASP A 211 -17.60 -26.25 -17.42
N LYS A 212 -16.43 -25.82 -16.94
CA LYS A 212 -15.91 -26.10 -15.60
C LYS A 212 -16.66 -25.24 -14.58
N LEU A 213 -17.78 -25.76 -14.09
CA LEU A 213 -18.72 -25.21 -13.10
C LEU A 213 -18.16 -24.66 -11.76
N SER A 214 -16.85 -24.47 -11.58
CA SER A 214 -16.24 -23.95 -10.33
C SER A 214 -16.08 -22.43 -10.29
N GLY A 215 -15.71 -21.77 -11.40
CA GLY A 215 -15.37 -20.33 -11.41
C GLY A 215 -16.58 -19.40 -11.28
N ALA A 216 -17.56 -19.56 -12.18
CA ALA A 216 -18.82 -18.80 -12.19
C ALA A 216 -19.58 -18.88 -10.85
N ARG A 217 -19.67 -20.09 -10.29
CA ARG A 217 -20.27 -20.34 -8.99
C ARG A 217 -19.54 -19.56 -7.88
N ARG A 218 -18.22 -19.66 -7.81
CA ARG A 218 -17.40 -18.93 -6.82
C ARG A 218 -17.55 -17.41 -6.95
N LEU A 219 -17.57 -16.87 -8.17
CA LEU A 219 -17.80 -15.44 -8.40
C LEU A 219 -19.18 -15.00 -7.90
N ARG A 220 -20.23 -15.74 -8.25
CA ARG A 220 -21.59 -15.48 -7.75
C ARG A 220 -21.64 -15.49 -6.23
N ASP A 221 -21.00 -16.49 -5.64
CA ASP A 221 -21.00 -16.68 -4.20
C ASP A 221 -20.21 -15.58 -3.50
N ALA A 222 -19.11 -15.08 -4.08
CA ALA A 222 -18.36 -13.92 -3.62
C ALA A 222 -19.19 -12.62 -3.72
N ILE A 223 -19.96 -12.43 -4.79
CA ILE A 223 -20.89 -11.29 -4.94
C ILE A 223 -21.97 -11.34 -3.86
N VAL A 224 -22.58 -12.52 -3.63
CA VAL A 224 -23.60 -12.72 -2.59
C VAL A 224 -23.02 -12.46 -1.21
N LEU A 225 -21.83 -13.00 -0.91
CA LEU A 225 -21.14 -12.77 0.37
C LEU A 225 -20.82 -11.29 0.56
N GLY A 226 -20.31 -10.61 -0.46
CA GLY A 226 -20.09 -9.16 -0.45
C GLY A 226 -21.36 -8.38 -0.12
N TYR A 227 -22.49 -8.76 -0.70
CA TYR A 227 -23.79 -8.15 -0.43
C TYR A 227 -24.30 -8.44 0.99
N GLN A 228 -24.07 -9.64 1.52
CA GLN A 228 -24.40 -10.00 2.90
C GLN A 228 -23.55 -9.21 3.90
N LEU A 229 -22.25 -9.11 3.66
CA LEU A 229 -21.31 -8.33 4.47
C LEU A 229 -21.72 -6.84 4.51
N GLN A 230 -22.18 -6.25 3.39
CA GLN A 230 -22.65 -4.85 3.35
C GLN A 230 -23.87 -4.59 4.25
N ARG A 231 -24.64 -5.64 4.58
CA ARG A 231 -25.91 -5.55 5.32
C ARG A 231 -25.80 -6.00 6.77
N ALA A 232 -24.61 -6.42 7.23
CA ALA A 232 -24.36 -6.83 8.61
C ALA A 232 -23.19 -6.03 9.22
N PRO A 233 -23.38 -4.72 9.49
CA PRO A 233 -22.33 -3.90 10.07
C PRO A 233 -21.91 -4.45 11.44
N GLY A 234 -20.60 -4.66 11.63
CA GLY A 234 -20.00 -5.00 12.92
C GLY A 234 -20.12 -6.46 13.36
N ARG A 235 -20.41 -7.41 12.46
CA ARG A 235 -20.33 -8.84 12.76
C ARG A 235 -19.32 -9.54 11.86
N ASP A 236 -18.46 -10.35 12.46
CA ASP A 236 -17.65 -11.31 11.73
C ASP A 236 -18.60 -12.34 11.10
N ILE A 237 -18.81 -12.25 9.79
CA ILE A 237 -19.51 -13.30 9.05
C ILE A 237 -18.47 -14.36 8.71
N ALA A 238 -18.59 -15.54 9.31
CA ALA A 238 -17.79 -16.68 8.90
C ALA A 238 -18.04 -16.94 7.42
N ILE A 239 -16.96 -17.08 6.63
CA ILE A 239 -17.04 -17.58 5.26
C ILE A 239 -17.73 -18.95 5.36
N PRO A 240 -18.92 -19.14 4.75
CA PRO A 240 -19.64 -20.39 4.89
C PRO A 240 -18.78 -21.59 4.44
N GLU A 241 -18.85 -22.72 5.16
CA GLU A 241 -18.05 -23.93 4.87
C GLU A 241 -18.09 -24.34 3.39
N TRP A 242 -19.22 -24.15 2.72
CA TRP A 242 -19.42 -24.48 1.31
C TRP A 242 -18.63 -23.59 0.33
N TYR A 243 -18.15 -22.41 0.75
CA TYR A 243 -17.23 -21.56 -0.02
C TYR A 243 -15.77 -22.02 0.10
N ALA A 244 -15.40 -22.64 1.23
CA ALA A 244 -14.05 -23.14 1.51
C ALA A 244 -13.80 -24.59 1.03
N THR A 245 -14.84 -25.41 0.86
CA THR A 245 -14.75 -26.87 0.61
C THR A 245 -14.74 -27.28 -0.87
N ALA A 246 -14.69 -26.34 -1.82
CA ALA A 246 -14.83 -26.65 -3.25
C ALA A 246 -13.54 -27.15 -3.94
N GLU A 247 -12.52 -27.60 -3.19
CA GLU A 247 -11.39 -28.36 -3.76
C GLU A 247 -11.86 -29.72 -4.33
N ASP A 248 -12.94 -30.29 -3.81
CA ASP A 248 -13.39 -31.65 -4.16
C ASP A 248 -14.15 -31.82 -5.48
N GLN A 249 -14.46 -30.75 -6.22
CA GLN A 249 -15.27 -30.86 -7.47
C GLN A 249 -14.47 -30.73 -8.77
N LEU A 250 -13.21 -30.29 -8.70
CA LEU A 250 -12.27 -30.42 -9.81
C LEU A 250 -11.55 -31.75 -9.63
N GLY A 251 -12.21 -32.82 -10.05
CA GLY A 251 -11.65 -34.17 -10.16
C GLY A 251 -10.48 -34.22 -11.15
N GLN A 252 -9.36 -33.64 -10.76
CA GLN A 252 -8.03 -33.98 -11.19
C GLN A 252 -7.22 -34.02 -9.90
N SER A 253 -7.11 -35.21 -9.32
CA SER A 253 -5.89 -35.55 -8.62
C SER A 253 -4.75 -35.10 -9.54
N LEU A 254 -4.03 -34.06 -9.14
CA LEU A 254 -2.64 -33.91 -9.56
C LEU A 254 -2.06 -35.32 -9.44
N PRO A 255 -1.38 -35.86 -10.48
CA PRO A 255 -0.75 -37.15 -10.32
C PRO A 255 0.09 -37.04 -9.07
N SER A 256 -0.27 -37.80 -8.04
CA SER A 256 0.67 -38.21 -7.01
C SER A 256 1.74 -38.94 -7.81
N SER A 257 2.75 -38.19 -8.25
CA SER A 257 4.02 -38.80 -8.57
C SER A 257 4.32 -39.72 -7.40
N PRO A 258 4.62 -41.01 -7.64
CA PRO A 258 5.23 -41.79 -6.58
C PRO A 258 6.43 -40.94 -6.16
N LEU A 259 6.39 -40.45 -4.92
CA LEU A 259 7.60 -40.04 -4.25
C LEU A 259 8.51 -41.26 -4.36
N ASP A 260 9.44 -41.20 -5.30
CA ASP A 260 10.58 -42.10 -5.32
C ASP A 260 11.23 -41.91 -3.96
N ASN A 261 10.97 -42.88 -3.08
CA ASN A 261 11.59 -43.05 -1.78
C ASN A 261 13.05 -43.52 -1.98
N SER A 262 13.79 -42.78 -2.79
CA SER A 262 15.21 -42.98 -3.04
C SER A 262 15.90 -41.63 -3.08
N GLY A 263 16.31 -41.16 -1.90
CA GLY A 263 17.36 -40.15 -1.78
C GLY A 263 16.96 -38.75 -1.32
N PHE A 264 15.94 -38.59 -0.45
CA PHE A 264 15.92 -37.41 0.42
C PHE A 264 16.83 -37.67 1.61
N THR A 265 18.11 -37.34 1.45
CA THR A 265 18.95 -37.01 2.60
C THR A 265 18.28 -35.87 3.35
N SER A 266 17.96 -36.11 4.61
CA SER A 266 17.53 -35.11 5.58
C SER A 266 18.38 -33.84 5.46
N HIS A 267 17.79 -32.74 5.00
CA HIS A 267 18.45 -31.45 5.03
C HIS A 267 18.47 -30.93 6.47
N SER A 268 19.64 -31.07 7.09
CA SER A 268 20.03 -30.82 8.49
C SER A 268 20.09 -29.33 8.89
N GLY A 269 19.18 -28.48 8.40
CA GLY A 269 19.30 -27.02 8.61
C GLY A 269 18.53 -26.43 9.80
N VAL A 270 17.65 -27.20 10.43
CA VAL A 270 16.96 -26.81 11.69
C VAL A 270 17.75 -27.33 12.90
N GLU A 271 18.80 -28.13 12.70
CA GLU A 271 19.57 -28.75 13.79
C GLU A 271 20.32 -27.72 14.66
N ASP A 272 20.55 -26.51 14.16
CA ASP A 272 21.26 -25.44 14.89
C ASP A 272 20.36 -24.65 15.87
N PHE A 273 19.03 -24.82 15.82
CA PHE A 273 18.08 -24.10 16.68
C PHE A 273 17.05 -25.02 17.31
N ASP A 274 16.85 -24.89 18.62
CA ASP A 274 15.73 -25.50 19.33
C ASP A 274 14.49 -24.59 19.23
N ILE A 275 13.39 -25.09 18.65
CA ILE A 275 12.11 -24.38 18.62
C ILE A 275 11.45 -24.51 20.00
N LEU A 276 11.54 -23.45 20.81
CA LEU A 276 10.92 -23.41 22.14
C LEU A 276 9.39 -23.27 22.07
N HIS A 277 8.89 -22.46 21.14
CA HIS A 277 7.47 -22.17 20.94
C HIS A 277 7.12 -22.00 19.46
N GLY A 278 5.95 -22.48 19.06
CA GLY A 278 5.47 -22.44 17.67
C GLY A 278 6.08 -23.55 16.80
N ASP A 279 6.01 -23.37 15.49
CA ASP A 279 6.61 -24.26 14.50
C ASP A 279 6.87 -23.52 13.17
N VAL A 280 7.57 -24.18 12.24
CA VAL A 280 7.89 -23.63 10.90
C VAL A 280 6.75 -23.78 9.88
N GLN A 281 5.63 -24.39 10.27
CA GLN A 281 4.43 -24.65 9.47
C GLN A 281 4.69 -25.39 8.15
N GLY A 282 5.79 -26.14 8.05
CA GLY A 282 6.22 -26.79 6.81
C GLY A 282 6.63 -25.83 5.69
N LEU A 283 6.89 -24.56 6.01
CA LEU A 283 7.21 -23.50 5.05
C LEU A 283 8.71 -23.50 4.70
N PRO A 284 9.11 -23.81 3.45
CA PRO A 284 10.52 -23.91 3.07
C PRO A 284 11.29 -22.59 3.16
N ASP A 285 10.62 -21.46 2.95
CA ASP A 285 11.21 -20.12 3.07
C ASP A 285 11.53 -19.76 4.53
N THR A 286 10.72 -20.21 5.48
CA THR A 286 11.03 -20.10 6.92
C THR A 286 12.25 -20.94 7.29
N VAL A 287 12.34 -22.18 6.79
CA VAL A 287 13.52 -23.03 7.03
C VAL A 287 14.78 -22.40 6.43
N ALA A 288 14.70 -21.88 5.22
CA ALA A 288 15.81 -21.17 4.57
C ALA A 288 16.21 -19.89 5.34
N PHE A 289 15.25 -19.16 5.90
CA PHE A 289 15.55 -18.00 6.75
C PHE A 289 16.30 -18.41 8.02
N LEU A 290 15.87 -19.47 8.70
CA LEU A 290 16.57 -19.99 9.89
C LEU A 290 17.99 -20.47 9.57
N GLN A 291 18.19 -21.16 8.45
CA GLN A 291 19.53 -21.52 7.96
C GLN A 291 20.40 -20.27 7.72
N SER A 292 19.82 -19.22 7.13
CA SER A 292 20.55 -17.97 6.92
C SER A 292 20.94 -17.27 8.23
N LEU A 293 20.20 -17.50 9.32
CA LEU A 293 20.55 -17.04 10.66
C LEU A 293 21.71 -17.86 11.24
N SER A 294 21.70 -19.19 11.15
CA SER A 294 22.80 -20.00 11.70
C SER A 294 24.12 -19.74 10.97
N GLU A 295 24.06 -19.48 9.67
CA GLU A 295 25.23 -19.07 8.89
C GLU A 295 25.90 -17.79 9.42
N LEU A 296 25.19 -16.89 10.13
CA LEU A 296 25.76 -15.60 10.60
C LEU A 296 26.93 -15.74 11.57
N VAL A 297 27.12 -16.91 12.16
CA VAL A 297 28.24 -17.24 13.05
C VAL A 297 29.57 -17.38 12.27
N GLU A 298 29.52 -17.56 10.95
CA GLU A 298 30.68 -17.72 10.08
C GLU A 298 31.27 -16.37 9.56
N LYS A 299 32.47 -16.42 8.94
CA LYS A 299 33.13 -15.22 8.39
C LYS A 299 32.47 -14.75 7.09
N HIS A 300 31.81 -13.59 7.13
CA HIS A 300 31.10 -13.01 5.98
C HIS A 300 31.80 -11.83 5.31
N THR A 301 31.61 -11.70 3.98
CA THR A 301 32.16 -10.60 3.16
C THR A 301 31.15 -9.48 2.87
N ARG A 302 29.83 -9.73 2.96
CA ARG A 302 28.79 -8.72 2.69
C ARG A 302 28.52 -7.82 3.89
N ARG A 303 28.24 -6.53 3.62
CA ARG A 303 28.10 -5.47 4.66
C ARG A 303 26.94 -5.76 5.64
N GLU A 304 25.80 -6.20 5.13
CA GLU A 304 24.62 -6.54 5.92
C GLU A 304 24.86 -7.76 6.83
N ARG A 305 25.49 -8.84 6.31
CA ARG A 305 25.84 -10.03 7.09
C ARG A 305 26.88 -9.73 8.19
N LYS A 306 27.86 -8.88 7.90
CA LYS A 306 28.83 -8.42 8.90
C LYS A 306 28.18 -7.62 10.03
N ALA A 307 27.17 -6.81 9.72
CA ALA A 307 26.42 -6.07 10.73
C ALA A 307 25.53 -7.01 11.58
N ALA A 308 24.92 -8.01 10.94
CA ALA A 308 24.06 -9.00 11.59
C ALA A 308 24.83 -10.00 12.48
N ALA A 309 26.09 -10.33 12.16
CA ALA A 309 26.89 -11.32 12.90
C ALA A 309 27.04 -11.01 14.41
N ASN A 310 27.00 -9.74 14.79
CA ASN A 310 27.10 -9.30 16.18
C ASN A 310 25.76 -8.85 16.78
N LEU A 311 24.66 -9.05 16.05
CA LEU A 311 23.35 -8.50 16.42
C LEU A 311 22.66 -9.32 17.51
N PHE A 312 22.87 -10.65 17.52
CA PHE A 312 22.21 -11.57 18.44
C PHE A 312 23.19 -12.21 19.42
N ASN A 313 22.70 -12.48 20.63
CA ASN A 313 23.28 -13.47 21.52
C ASN A 313 22.64 -14.84 21.23
N TRP A 314 23.40 -15.75 20.64
CA TRP A 314 22.93 -17.05 20.18
C TRP A 314 22.57 -18.03 21.31
N GLU A 315 22.94 -17.72 22.55
CA GLU A 315 22.59 -18.52 23.74
C GLU A 315 21.23 -18.11 24.36
N GLU A 316 20.61 -17.05 23.84
CA GLU A 316 19.36 -16.49 24.36
C GLU A 316 18.25 -16.59 23.31
N GLU A 317 16.99 -16.46 23.75
CA GLU A 317 15.82 -16.61 22.89
C GLU A 317 15.81 -15.59 21.73
N ILE A 318 15.38 -16.04 20.55
CA ILE A 318 15.17 -15.20 19.37
C ILE A 318 13.74 -15.46 18.87
N PHE A 319 12.97 -14.39 18.70
CA PHE A 319 11.61 -14.44 18.18
C PHE A 319 11.65 -14.30 16.67
N VAL A 320 11.12 -15.28 15.94
CA VAL A 320 11.03 -15.25 14.48
C VAL A 320 9.58 -15.15 14.05
N THR A 321 9.28 -14.18 13.20
CA THR A 321 7.95 -13.99 12.60
C THR A 321 8.04 -13.93 11.08
N ARG A 322 6.90 -14.19 10.45
CA ARG A 322 6.74 -14.18 8.99
C ARG A 322 5.42 -13.51 8.64
N ALA A 323 5.42 -12.63 7.65
CA ALA A 323 4.20 -12.05 7.11
C ALA A 323 4.26 -12.00 5.57
N PRO A 324 3.25 -12.53 4.84
CA PRO A 324 3.26 -12.56 3.39
C PRO A 324 3.00 -11.17 2.78
N GLY A 325 3.37 -11.01 1.52
CA GLY A 325 2.76 -9.99 0.66
C GLY A 325 1.32 -10.39 0.26
N ARG A 326 0.73 -9.70 -0.71
CA ARG A 326 -0.63 -10.02 -1.18
C ARG A 326 -0.85 -9.75 -2.67
N LEU A 327 -1.71 -10.57 -3.25
CA LEU A 327 -2.29 -10.41 -4.57
C LEU A 327 -3.64 -9.72 -4.46
N ASP A 328 -3.83 -8.67 -5.25
CA ASP A 328 -5.11 -8.00 -5.38
C ASP A 328 -5.92 -8.64 -6.50
N VAL A 329 -6.93 -9.43 -6.11
CA VAL A 329 -7.78 -10.17 -7.06
C VAL A 329 -8.94 -9.29 -7.52
N MET A 330 -9.48 -8.47 -6.61
CA MET A 330 -10.55 -7.54 -6.90
C MET A 330 -10.54 -6.41 -5.88
N GLY A 331 -10.90 -5.22 -6.33
CA GLY A 331 -11.17 -4.11 -5.42
C GLY A 331 -10.01 -3.15 -5.23
N GLY A 332 -8.83 -3.38 -5.82
CA GLY A 332 -7.95 -2.28 -6.25
C GLY A 332 -7.65 -1.25 -5.16
N ILE A 333 -7.70 0.01 -5.59
CA ILE A 333 -7.64 1.19 -4.74
C ILE A 333 -8.95 1.50 -4.00
N ALA A 334 -9.90 0.57 -3.96
CA ALA A 334 -11.26 0.85 -3.48
C ALA A 334 -11.40 0.69 -1.96
N ASP A 335 -10.34 0.27 -1.26
CA ASP A 335 -10.35 0.10 0.18
C ASP A 335 -10.59 1.42 0.94
N TYR A 336 -10.05 2.54 0.48
CA TYR A 336 -10.34 3.86 1.05
C TYR A 336 -11.69 4.46 0.62
N SER A 337 -12.47 3.76 -0.21
CA SER A 337 -13.77 4.22 -0.71
C SER A 337 -14.98 3.55 -0.07
N GLY A 338 -14.78 2.60 0.85
CA GLY A 338 -15.90 1.84 1.42
C GLY A 338 -16.30 0.60 0.63
N SER A 339 -15.52 0.22 -0.38
CA SER A 339 -15.88 -0.87 -1.29
C SER A 339 -15.47 -2.25 -0.76
N LEU A 340 -16.01 -3.29 -1.41
CA LEU A 340 -15.56 -4.67 -1.23
C LEU A 340 -14.22 -4.86 -1.94
N VAL A 341 -13.28 -5.49 -1.25
CA VAL A 341 -12.00 -5.94 -1.81
C VAL A 341 -11.81 -7.44 -1.58
N LEU A 342 -11.15 -8.12 -2.50
CA LEU A 342 -10.79 -9.54 -2.45
C LEU A 342 -9.28 -9.67 -2.60
N GLN A 343 -8.62 -10.07 -1.53
CA GLN A 343 -7.17 -10.19 -1.47
C GLN A 343 -6.76 -11.64 -1.25
N MET A 344 -5.58 -12.02 -1.71
CA MET A 344 -5.01 -13.35 -1.46
C MET A 344 -3.57 -13.19 -0.97
N PRO A 345 -3.16 -13.80 0.15
CA PRO A 345 -1.75 -13.79 0.54
C PRO A 345 -0.91 -14.50 -0.52
N ILE A 346 0.24 -13.93 -0.89
CA ILE A 346 1.20 -14.62 -1.77
C ILE A 346 2.16 -15.46 -0.94
N ARG A 347 2.88 -16.35 -1.61
CA ARG A 347 3.92 -17.16 -0.96
C ARG A 347 5.09 -16.31 -0.50
N GLU A 348 5.54 -15.35 -1.30
CA GLU A 348 6.65 -14.47 -0.94
C GLU A 348 6.32 -13.65 0.32
N ALA A 349 7.25 -13.62 1.27
CA ALA A 349 7.04 -13.06 2.60
C ALA A 349 8.25 -12.28 3.12
N CYS A 350 8.00 -11.50 4.17
CA CYS A 350 8.99 -10.88 5.02
C CYS A 350 9.14 -11.70 6.30
N HIS A 351 10.39 -11.98 6.66
CA HIS A 351 10.79 -12.61 7.91
C HIS A 351 11.50 -11.59 8.79
N VAL A 352 11.19 -11.63 10.08
CA VAL A 352 11.84 -10.80 11.09
C VAL A 352 12.33 -11.69 12.21
N ALA A 353 13.61 -11.58 12.55
CA ALA A 353 14.18 -12.13 13.78
C ALA A 353 14.40 -10.98 14.78
N LEU A 354 13.96 -11.16 16.02
CA LEU A 354 14.04 -10.14 17.07
C LEU A 354 14.54 -10.76 18.37
N GLN A 355 15.47 -10.06 19.03
CA GLN A 355 15.91 -10.39 20.39
C GLN A 355 15.82 -9.17 21.30
N ARG A 356 15.34 -9.38 22.53
CA ARG A 356 15.38 -8.41 23.61
C ARG A 356 16.66 -8.60 24.40
N VAL A 357 17.35 -7.52 24.69
CA VAL A 357 18.59 -7.57 25.47
C VAL A 357 18.58 -6.47 26.51
N HIS A 358 18.81 -6.83 27.77
CA HIS A 358 18.97 -5.83 28.83
C HIS A 358 20.05 -4.80 28.42
N PRO A 359 19.84 -3.48 28.60
CA PRO A 359 20.74 -2.46 28.06
C PRO A 359 22.22 -2.64 28.42
N SER A 360 22.52 -3.11 29.62
CA SER A 360 23.89 -3.39 30.07
C SER A 360 24.58 -4.59 29.42
N LYS A 361 23.81 -5.49 28.78
CA LYS A 361 24.32 -6.69 28.09
C LYS A 361 24.31 -6.53 26.56
N HIS A 362 23.81 -5.42 26.05
CA HIS A 362 23.58 -5.24 24.62
C HIS A 362 24.89 -4.97 23.88
N ARG A 363 25.11 -5.70 22.79
CA ARG A 363 26.28 -5.54 21.92
C ARG A 363 26.07 -4.40 20.93
N LEU A 364 26.35 -3.18 21.37
CA LEU A 364 26.21 -1.99 20.53
C LEU A 364 27.22 -1.97 19.37
N TRP A 365 26.81 -1.39 18.25
CA TRP A 365 27.76 -1.01 17.20
C TRP A 365 28.64 0.15 17.66
N LYS A 366 29.87 0.23 17.16
CA LYS A 366 30.87 1.23 17.60
C LYS A 366 30.36 2.67 17.63
N HIS A 367 29.54 3.06 16.66
CA HIS A 367 28.98 4.41 16.60
C HIS A 367 27.83 4.61 17.59
N ALA A 368 27.04 3.58 17.90
CA ALA A 368 26.03 3.62 18.96
C ALA A 368 26.69 3.68 20.35
N GLU A 369 27.75 2.89 20.56
CA GLU A 369 28.58 2.92 21.77
C GLU A 369 29.20 4.31 21.99
N ALA A 370 29.73 4.93 20.94
CA ALA A 370 30.24 6.30 21.02
C ALA A 370 29.16 7.30 21.45
N ARG A 371 27.93 7.21 20.91
CA ARG A 371 26.82 8.08 21.33
C ARG A 371 26.43 7.90 22.79
N GLN A 372 26.44 6.67 23.31
CA GLN A 372 26.16 6.43 24.74
C GLN A 372 27.27 6.97 25.64
N ASN A 373 28.53 6.78 25.26
CA ASN A 373 29.67 7.30 26.01
C ASN A 373 29.68 8.84 26.07
N ASP A 374 29.30 9.51 24.97
CA ASP A 374 29.21 10.97 24.92
C ASP A 374 28.06 11.54 25.79
N LYS A 375 26.93 10.81 25.90
CA LYS A 375 25.80 11.22 26.76
C LYS A 375 26.14 11.09 28.25
N GLY A 376 26.94 10.09 28.62
CA GLY A 376 27.26 9.76 30.01
C GLY A 376 26.06 9.24 30.81
N GLY A 377 26.31 8.44 31.85
CA GLY A 377 25.26 7.86 32.70
C GLY A 377 25.02 6.36 32.49
N ASP A 378 23.88 5.86 32.96
CA ASP A 378 23.52 4.44 32.86
C ASP A 378 23.20 4.05 31.39
N PRO A 379 23.49 2.81 30.97
CA PRO A 379 23.18 2.33 29.63
C PRO A 379 21.69 2.48 29.31
N THR A 380 21.37 3.19 28.23
CA THR A 380 20.00 3.36 27.76
C THR A 380 19.61 2.27 26.77
N ALA A 381 18.31 1.99 26.67
CA ALA A 381 17.79 1.00 25.73
C ALA A 381 17.95 1.49 24.28
N VAL A 382 18.48 0.63 23.41
CA VAL A 382 18.80 0.95 22.01
C VAL A 382 18.05 0.01 21.07
N LEU A 383 17.56 0.56 19.96
CA LEU A 383 17.06 -0.21 18.83
C LEU A 383 18.16 -0.35 17.78
N GLN A 384 18.45 -1.57 17.33
CA GLN A 384 19.34 -1.86 16.20
C GLN A 384 18.62 -2.73 15.18
N ILE A 385 18.57 -2.29 13.93
CA ILE A 385 17.89 -2.98 12.84
C ILE A 385 18.88 -3.22 11.70
N VAL A 386 18.99 -4.46 11.26
CA VAL A 386 19.66 -4.83 10.02
C VAL A 386 18.60 -5.25 9.02
N SER A 387 18.68 -4.76 7.79
CA SER A 387 17.78 -5.18 6.72
C SER A 387 18.57 -5.73 5.54
N TYR A 388 18.23 -6.96 5.15
CA TYR A 388 18.79 -7.60 3.97
C TYR A 388 18.22 -7.02 2.68
N GLY A 389 19.00 -7.16 1.60
CA GLY A 389 18.62 -6.71 0.27
C GLY A 389 18.86 -5.22 0.04
N SER A 390 19.62 -4.55 0.91
CA SER A 390 19.93 -3.13 0.77
C SER A 390 20.74 -2.82 -0.50
N GLU A 391 21.44 -3.80 -1.07
CA GLU A 391 22.23 -3.64 -2.30
C GLU A 391 21.34 -3.50 -3.56
N LEU A 392 20.08 -3.95 -3.49
CA LEU A 392 19.10 -3.84 -4.58
C LEU A 392 18.36 -2.48 -4.59
N GLY A 393 18.49 -1.70 -3.51
CA GLY A 393 17.86 -0.39 -3.34
C GLY A 393 18.86 0.70 -2.96
N ASN A 394 18.50 1.96 -3.13
CA ASN A 394 19.37 3.08 -2.72
C ASN A 394 19.24 3.37 -1.20
N ARG A 395 19.29 2.32 -0.36
CA ARG A 395 19.04 2.37 1.09
C ARG A 395 20.18 1.78 1.92
N GLY A 396 20.35 2.27 3.15
CA GLY A 396 21.34 1.75 4.08
C GLY A 396 20.94 0.36 4.64
N PRO A 397 21.89 -0.57 4.87
CA PRO A 397 21.62 -1.89 5.44
C PRO A 397 21.28 -1.88 6.93
N THR A 398 21.59 -0.80 7.63
CA THR A 398 21.54 -0.73 9.09
C THR A 398 20.86 0.55 9.54
N PHE A 399 20.14 0.47 10.65
CA PHE A 399 19.56 1.61 11.36
C PHE A 399 19.68 1.39 12.87
N ASP A 400 19.97 2.44 13.63
CA ASP A 400 19.97 2.37 15.08
C ASP A 400 19.56 3.72 15.70
N MET A 401 18.91 3.64 16.85
CA MET A 401 18.48 4.81 17.62
C MET A 401 18.35 4.47 19.10
N ASP A 402 18.46 5.48 19.96
CA ASP A 402 18.14 5.29 21.38
C ASP A 402 16.61 5.29 21.53
N LEU A 403 16.05 4.35 22.27
CA LEU A 403 14.60 4.29 22.48
C LEU A 403 14.07 5.52 23.24
N SER A 404 14.94 6.19 24.00
CA SER A 404 14.63 7.49 24.61
C SER A 404 14.33 8.58 23.59
N ASP A 405 14.81 8.48 22.36
CA ASP A 405 14.52 9.46 21.31
C ASP A 405 13.04 9.42 20.86
N PHE A 406 12.32 8.35 21.21
CA PHE A 406 10.86 8.29 21.08
C PHE A 406 10.12 8.93 22.26
N MET A 407 10.81 9.53 23.23
CA MET A 407 10.20 10.13 24.41
C MET A 407 10.34 11.66 24.42
N ASP A 408 9.29 12.34 24.88
CA ASP A 408 9.24 13.78 25.19
C ASP A 408 8.82 13.90 26.67
N GLY A 409 9.81 13.81 27.56
CA GLY A 409 9.58 13.55 28.99
C GLY A 409 8.99 12.15 29.20
N ASP A 410 7.87 12.07 29.93
CA ASP A 410 7.22 10.78 30.25
C ASP A 410 6.28 10.26 29.16
N LYS A 411 6.15 10.97 28.02
CA LYS A 411 5.21 10.65 26.96
C LYS A 411 5.92 10.35 25.65
N PRO A 412 5.38 9.45 24.80
CA PRO A 412 5.91 9.26 23.46
C PRO A 412 5.84 10.54 22.63
N ILE A 413 6.81 10.74 21.73
CA ILE A 413 6.78 11.84 20.76
C ILE A 413 5.56 11.70 19.83
N SER A 414 5.07 12.81 19.29
CA SER A 414 3.97 12.75 18.33
C SER A 414 4.39 12.09 17.02
N TYR A 415 3.46 11.44 16.32
CA TYR A 415 3.72 10.85 14.99
C TYR A 415 4.29 11.87 14.00
N LYS A 416 3.89 13.15 14.09
CA LYS A 416 4.44 14.23 13.27
C LYS A 416 5.94 14.47 13.53
N LYS A 417 6.39 14.40 14.78
CA LYS A 417 7.81 14.50 15.14
C LYS A 417 8.58 13.29 14.60
N ALA A 418 8.05 12.08 14.77
CA ALA A 418 8.66 10.85 14.26
C ALA A 418 8.78 10.86 12.73
N ARG A 419 7.71 11.25 12.02
CA ARG A 419 7.74 11.43 10.56
C ARG A 419 8.83 12.40 10.12
N LYS A 420 8.99 13.52 10.83
CA LYS A 420 10.04 14.50 10.53
C LYS A 420 11.43 13.91 10.78
N TYR A 421 11.61 13.11 11.83
CA TYR A 421 12.87 12.44 12.16
C TYR A 421 13.29 11.47 11.04
N PHE A 422 12.42 10.52 10.66
CA PHE A 422 12.74 9.55 9.61
C PHE A 422 12.86 10.16 8.20
N ALA A 423 12.35 11.36 7.98
CA ALA A 423 12.49 12.07 6.70
C ALA A 423 13.85 12.77 6.52
N GLN A 424 14.71 12.84 7.55
CA GLN A 424 15.98 13.57 7.49
C GLN A 424 17.02 12.88 6.61
N ASP A 425 17.11 11.55 6.69
CA ASP A 425 18.03 10.73 5.90
C ASP A 425 17.23 9.84 4.94
N PRO A 426 17.21 10.18 3.63
CA PRO A 426 16.54 9.35 2.62
C PRO A 426 17.02 7.90 2.60
N SER A 427 18.27 7.61 2.95
CA SER A 427 18.84 6.26 2.94
C SER A 427 18.33 5.38 4.09
N GLN A 428 17.81 6.00 5.15
CA GLN A 428 17.30 5.32 6.35
C GLN A 428 15.78 5.42 6.50
N LYS A 429 15.09 6.06 5.55
CA LYS A 429 13.63 6.23 5.58
C LYS A 429 12.85 4.92 5.73
N TRP A 430 13.41 3.81 5.25
CA TRP A 430 12.81 2.47 5.38
C TRP A 430 12.66 2.03 6.85
N ALA A 431 13.51 2.53 7.76
CA ALA A 431 13.43 2.17 9.17
C ALA A 431 12.12 2.65 9.82
N ALA A 432 11.44 3.65 9.25
CA ALA A 432 10.15 4.12 9.72
C ALA A 432 9.07 3.02 9.74
N TYR A 433 9.11 2.06 8.81
CA TYR A 433 8.17 0.93 8.76
C TYR A 433 8.36 -0.05 9.93
N VAL A 434 9.60 -0.15 10.45
CA VAL A 434 9.97 -1.10 11.52
C VAL A 434 9.97 -0.40 12.88
N ALA A 435 10.78 0.65 13.04
CA ALA A 435 10.88 1.42 14.27
C ALA A 435 9.58 2.17 14.62
N GLY A 436 8.77 2.52 13.60
CA GLY A 436 7.47 3.11 13.83
C GLY A 436 6.49 2.20 14.58
N ALA A 437 6.64 0.87 14.47
CA ALA A 437 5.82 -0.09 15.22
C ALA A 437 5.99 0.08 16.73
N ILE A 438 7.22 0.31 17.19
CA ILE A 438 7.54 0.58 18.60
C ILE A 438 6.79 1.83 19.07
N LEU A 439 6.92 2.94 18.34
CA LEU A 439 6.26 4.20 18.70
C LEU A 439 4.72 4.06 18.73
N VAL A 440 4.14 3.34 17.77
CA VAL A 440 2.70 3.06 17.75
C VAL A 440 2.29 2.23 18.97
N LEU A 441 3.02 1.18 19.34
CA LEU A 441 2.73 0.39 20.54
C LEU A 441 2.86 1.22 21.83
N MET A 442 3.85 2.11 21.92
CA MET A 442 3.98 3.05 23.04
C MET A 442 2.79 4.01 23.13
N THR A 443 2.34 4.52 21.98
CA THR A 443 1.30 5.56 21.92
C THR A 443 -0.11 5.01 22.10
N GLU A 444 -0.42 3.89 21.43
CA GLU A 444 -1.77 3.33 21.36
C GLU A 444 -2.05 2.33 22.48
N LEU A 445 -1.04 1.56 22.89
CA LEU A 445 -1.18 0.50 23.90
C LEU A 445 -0.42 0.81 25.20
N GLY A 446 0.31 1.91 25.28
CA GLY A 446 1.04 2.31 26.50
C GLY A 446 2.24 1.40 26.84
N VAL A 447 2.76 0.67 25.86
CA VAL A 447 3.88 -0.27 26.07
C VAL A 447 5.16 0.49 26.42
N LYS A 448 5.87 0.01 27.44
CA LYS A 448 7.18 0.53 27.83
C LYS A 448 8.28 -0.40 27.35
N PHE A 449 9.26 0.15 26.66
CA PHE A 449 10.41 -0.59 26.15
C PHE A 449 11.64 -0.26 26.98
N GLU A 450 11.90 -1.09 27.99
CA GLU A 450 13.04 -0.93 28.92
C GLU A 450 14.27 -1.72 28.46
N ASP A 451 14.06 -2.80 27.71
CA ASP A 451 15.12 -3.56 27.07
C ASP A 451 15.50 -2.97 25.71
N SER A 452 16.76 -3.19 25.35
CA SER A 452 17.19 -2.96 23.97
C SER A 452 16.61 -4.02 23.02
N ILE A 453 16.50 -3.66 21.76
CA ILE A 453 15.88 -4.49 20.72
C ILE A 453 16.83 -4.60 19.54
N SER A 454 17.15 -5.84 19.16
CA SER A 454 17.96 -6.16 17.99
C SER A 454 17.08 -6.88 16.97
N MET A 455 17.00 -6.37 15.74
CA MET A 455 16.11 -6.90 14.69
C MET A 455 16.84 -7.16 13.37
N LEU A 456 16.61 -8.32 12.79
CA LEU A 456 16.99 -8.64 11.42
C LEU A 456 15.75 -8.77 10.55
N VAL A 457 15.70 -8.03 9.44
CA VAL A 457 14.59 -8.04 8.48
C VAL A 457 15.06 -8.59 7.14
N SER A 458 14.41 -9.63 6.63
CA SER A 458 14.65 -10.19 5.30
C SER A 458 13.33 -10.35 4.55
N SER A 459 13.24 -9.88 3.31
CA SER A 459 12.01 -9.99 2.53
C SER A 459 12.28 -10.46 1.12
N ALA A 460 11.50 -11.46 0.70
CA ALA A 460 11.43 -11.90 -0.69
C ALA A 460 10.29 -11.22 -1.47
N VAL A 461 9.47 -10.40 -0.79
CA VAL A 461 8.35 -9.67 -1.44
C VAL A 461 8.92 -8.61 -2.37
N PRO A 462 8.59 -8.63 -3.68
CA PRO A 462 9.14 -7.67 -4.64
C PRO A 462 8.82 -6.21 -4.28
N GLU A 463 9.87 -5.41 -4.06
CA GLU A 463 9.73 -3.98 -3.77
C GLU A 463 9.12 -3.23 -4.98
N GLY A 464 8.15 -2.35 -4.71
CA GLY A 464 7.57 -1.45 -5.72
C GLY A 464 6.75 -2.13 -6.82
N LYS A 465 6.36 -3.40 -6.65
CA LYS A 465 5.52 -4.14 -7.61
C LYS A 465 4.03 -4.14 -7.28
N GLY A 466 3.62 -3.41 -6.25
CA GLY A 466 2.21 -3.32 -5.84
C GLY A 466 1.69 -4.60 -5.20
N VAL A 467 2.57 -5.40 -4.58
CA VAL A 467 2.25 -6.66 -3.87
C VAL A 467 2.45 -6.57 -2.35
N SER A 468 2.38 -5.34 -1.81
CA SER A 468 2.42 -5.03 -0.37
C SER A 468 3.69 -5.39 0.37
N SER A 469 4.84 -5.07 -0.21
CA SER A 469 6.13 -5.21 0.49
C SER A 469 6.20 -4.37 1.78
N SER A 470 5.55 -3.20 1.83
CA SER A 470 5.49 -2.36 3.04
C SER A 470 4.69 -3.03 4.15
N ALA A 471 3.44 -3.40 3.88
CA ALA A 471 2.59 -4.05 4.87
C ALA A 471 3.17 -5.38 5.38
N SER A 472 3.81 -6.17 4.51
CA SER A 472 4.51 -7.39 4.90
C SER A 472 5.63 -7.11 5.91
N VAL A 473 6.44 -6.06 5.71
CA VAL A 473 7.48 -5.64 6.66
C VAL A 473 6.88 -5.14 7.97
N GLU A 474 5.84 -4.30 7.91
CA GLU A 474 5.17 -3.75 9.08
C GLU A 474 4.54 -4.84 9.95
N VAL A 475 3.79 -5.77 9.33
CA VAL A 475 3.09 -6.86 10.03
C VAL A 475 4.09 -7.82 10.66
N ALA A 476 5.14 -8.24 9.92
CA ALA A 476 6.18 -9.11 10.47
C ALA A 476 6.90 -8.44 11.66
N SER A 477 7.25 -7.17 11.53
CA SER A 477 7.95 -6.40 12.58
C SER A 477 7.07 -6.21 13.82
N MET A 478 5.83 -5.78 13.64
CA MET A 478 4.85 -5.59 14.73
C MET A 478 4.59 -6.91 15.46
N ALA A 479 4.42 -8.01 14.72
CA ALA A 479 4.24 -9.35 15.29
C ALA A 479 5.46 -9.79 16.11
N ALA A 480 6.68 -9.54 15.63
CA ALA A 480 7.90 -9.89 16.36
C ALA A 480 8.02 -9.10 17.66
N ILE A 481 7.75 -7.79 17.61
CA ILE A 481 7.79 -6.91 18.79
C ILE A 481 6.72 -7.33 19.80
N ALA A 482 5.50 -7.61 19.33
CA ALA A 482 4.39 -8.07 20.18
C ALA A 482 4.72 -9.39 20.87
N ALA A 483 5.20 -10.38 20.12
CA ALA A 483 5.59 -11.68 20.65
C ALA A 483 6.69 -11.56 21.72
N ALA A 484 7.76 -10.82 21.41
CA ALA A 484 8.88 -10.63 22.33
C ALA A 484 8.49 -9.90 23.64
N HIS A 485 7.43 -9.09 23.61
CA HIS A 485 6.93 -8.37 24.80
C HIS A 485 5.69 -9.01 25.43
N GLY A 486 5.31 -10.22 25.00
CA GLY A 486 4.15 -10.94 25.53
C GLY A 486 2.81 -10.21 25.31
N LEU A 487 2.73 -9.38 24.26
CA LEU A 487 1.52 -8.64 23.93
C LEU A 487 0.55 -9.54 23.15
N ASN A 488 -0.67 -9.68 23.66
CA ASN A 488 -1.73 -10.39 22.96
C ASN A 488 -2.55 -9.40 22.10
N ILE A 489 -2.21 -9.32 20.81
CA ILE A 489 -2.85 -8.42 19.84
C ILE A 489 -3.54 -9.29 18.78
N SER A 490 -4.82 -9.06 18.51
CA SER A 490 -5.53 -9.77 17.44
C SER A 490 -4.94 -9.42 16.07
N SER A 491 -4.99 -10.33 15.09
CA SER A 491 -4.49 -10.05 13.73
C SER A 491 -5.10 -8.79 13.11
N ARG A 492 -6.39 -8.55 13.39
CA ARG A 492 -7.11 -7.36 12.95
C ARG A 492 -6.56 -6.09 13.58
N ASP A 493 -6.35 -6.07 14.89
CA ASP A 493 -5.84 -4.89 15.58
C ASP A 493 -4.37 -4.65 15.21
N LEU A 494 -3.59 -5.72 15.03
CA LEU A 494 -2.22 -5.64 14.52
C LEU A 494 -2.20 -4.96 13.14
N ALA A 495 -3.07 -5.36 12.22
CA ALA A 495 -3.18 -4.73 10.91
C ALA A 495 -3.53 -3.23 11.00
N LEU A 496 -4.45 -2.85 11.90
CA LEU A 496 -4.83 -1.45 12.12
C LEU A 496 -3.68 -0.62 12.74
N LEU A 497 -2.88 -1.20 13.64
CA LEU A 497 -1.69 -0.56 14.18
C LEU A 497 -0.62 -0.38 13.10
N CYS A 498 -0.38 -1.38 12.25
CA CYS A 498 0.50 -1.26 11.10
C CYS A 498 0.03 -0.16 10.12
N GLN A 499 -1.27 -0.07 9.85
CA GLN A 499 -1.83 1.00 9.01
C GLN A 499 -1.51 2.40 9.59
N LYS A 500 -1.53 2.55 10.93
CA LYS A 500 -1.13 3.80 11.59
C LYS A 500 0.36 4.12 11.39
N VAL A 501 1.24 3.11 11.41
CA VAL A 501 2.66 3.27 11.09
C VAL A 501 2.83 3.88 9.70
N GLU A 502 2.21 3.26 8.68
CA GLU A 502 2.34 3.69 7.29
C GLU A 502 1.80 5.12 7.08
N ASN A 503 0.59 5.39 7.58
CA ASN A 503 -0.08 6.67 7.38
C ASN A 503 0.56 7.82 8.16
N HIS A 504 0.89 7.60 9.44
CA HIS A 504 1.27 8.69 10.33
C HIS A 504 2.78 8.88 10.51
N ILE A 505 3.55 7.79 10.51
CA ILE A 505 5.01 7.83 10.74
C ILE A 505 5.75 7.84 9.43
N VAL A 506 5.50 6.87 8.54
CA VAL A 506 6.11 6.85 7.20
C VAL A 506 5.57 8.02 6.37
N GLY A 507 4.29 8.33 6.53
CA GLY A 507 3.62 9.39 5.80
C GLY A 507 3.22 8.99 4.39
N ALA A 508 2.95 7.69 4.19
CA ALA A 508 2.42 7.11 2.96
C ALA A 508 0.91 6.85 3.16
N PRO A 509 0.02 7.67 2.59
CA PRO A 509 -1.41 7.45 2.72
C PRO A 509 -1.84 6.13 2.09
N CYS A 510 -2.45 5.27 2.87
CA CYS A 510 -2.94 3.95 2.45
C CYS A 510 -4.24 3.59 3.19
N GLY A 511 -5.08 2.75 2.57
CA GLY A 511 -6.16 2.09 3.30
C GLY A 511 -5.62 0.88 4.10
N VAL A 512 -6.52 0.01 4.57
CA VAL A 512 -6.16 -1.08 5.51
C VAL A 512 -5.93 -2.42 4.78
N MET A 513 -6.21 -2.47 3.49
CA MET A 513 -6.34 -3.70 2.72
C MET A 513 -5.08 -4.56 2.77
N ASP A 514 -3.92 -3.93 2.59
CA ASP A 514 -2.63 -4.59 2.50
C ASP A 514 -2.24 -5.24 3.84
N GLN A 515 -2.37 -4.49 4.95
CA GLN A 515 -2.09 -4.98 6.30
C GLN A 515 -3.05 -6.10 6.70
N MET A 516 -4.34 -5.96 6.37
CA MET A 516 -5.36 -6.95 6.72
C MET A 516 -5.15 -8.25 5.93
N ALA A 517 -4.81 -8.18 4.65
CA ALA A 517 -4.46 -9.35 3.84
C ALA A 517 -3.20 -10.06 4.36
N SER A 518 -2.21 -9.29 4.80
CA SER A 518 -0.96 -9.83 5.34
C SER A 518 -1.16 -10.48 6.73
N ALA A 519 -1.98 -9.89 7.61
CA ALA A 519 -2.19 -10.37 8.98
C ALA A 519 -3.32 -11.42 9.14
N CYS A 520 -4.39 -11.33 8.34
CA CYS A 520 -5.59 -12.16 8.45
C CYS A 520 -5.76 -13.14 7.28
N GLY A 521 -4.89 -13.09 6.27
CA GLY A 521 -4.95 -13.98 5.12
C GLY A 521 -4.67 -15.42 5.50
N GLU A 522 -5.38 -16.35 4.87
CA GLU A 522 -5.15 -17.79 5.01
C GLU A 522 -4.62 -18.38 3.71
N ALA A 523 -3.77 -19.40 3.81
CA ALA A 523 -3.21 -20.09 2.66
C ALA A 523 -4.34 -20.61 1.73
N ASN A 524 -4.19 -20.37 0.43
CA ASN A 524 -5.13 -20.79 -0.62
C ASN A 524 -6.57 -20.25 -0.46
N LYS A 525 -6.79 -19.19 0.32
CA LYS A 525 -8.11 -18.56 0.50
C LYS A 525 -8.12 -17.10 0.08
N LEU A 526 -9.26 -16.69 -0.48
CA LEU A 526 -9.57 -15.27 -0.71
C LEU A 526 -10.08 -14.63 0.58
N LEU A 527 -9.47 -13.53 0.97
CA LEU A 527 -9.92 -12.66 2.04
C LEU A 527 -10.87 -11.60 1.46
N ALA A 528 -12.16 -11.75 1.73
CA ALA A 528 -13.17 -10.76 1.37
C ALA A 528 -13.34 -9.72 2.49
N MET A 529 -13.21 -8.44 2.16
CA MET A 529 -13.30 -7.36 3.15
C MET A 529 -14.11 -6.19 2.63
N ILE A 530 -14.96 -5.63 3.50
CA ILE A 530 -15.65 -4.37 3.23
C ILE A 530 -14.96 -3.26 4.00
N CYS A 531 -14.38 -2.33 3.27
CA CYS A 531 -13.54 -1.28 3.85
C CYS A 531 -14.35 -0.01 4.16
N GLN A 532 -15.55 -0.15 4.74
CA GLN A 532 -16.43 0.97 5.08
C GLN A 532 -15.94 1.76 6.30
N VAL A 533 -16.02 3.09 6.21
CA VAL A 533 -15.85 3.96 7.38
C VAL A 533 -17.01 3.70 8.34
N CYS A 534 -16.72 3.50 9.62
CA CYS A 534 -17.76 3.43 10.65
C CYS A 534 -18.40 4.81 10.82
N ILE A 535 -19.55 5.06 10.19
CA ILE A 535 -20.32 6.30 10.35
C ILE A 535 -21.28 6.11 11.53
N ILE A 536 -20.99 6.77 12.66
CA ILE A 536 -21.91 6.85 13.80
C ILE A 536 -22.86 8.03 13.57
N THR A 537 -24.08 7.74 13.10
CA THR A 537 -25.15 8.74 12.99
C THR A 537 -26.01 8.68 14.25
N SER A 538 -25.86 9.63 15.17
CA SER A 538 -26.80 9.77 16.29
C SER A 538 -28.05 10.51 15.82
N TYR A 539 -29.20 9.83 15.78
CA TYR A 539 -30.49 10.50 15.65
C TYR A 539 -30.93 11.00 17.04
N LYS A 540 -31.14 12.30 17.20
CA LYS A 540 -31.92 12.81 18.33
C LYS A 540 -33.39 12.53 18.04
N ASN A 541 -34.05 11.81 18.94
CA ASN A 541 -35.51 11.68 18.95
C ASN A 541 -36.18 13.04 19.16
#